data_AF-A5DZZ2-F1
#
_entry.id   AF-A5DZZ2-F1
#
_cell.length_a   1.000
_cell.length_b   1.000
_cell.length_c   1.000
_cell.angle_alpha   90.00
_cell.angle_beta   90.00
_cell.angle_gamma   90.00
#
_symmetry.space_group_name_H-M   'P 1'
#
loop_
_entity.id
_entity.type
_entity.pdbx_description
1 polymer ?
#
loop_
_entity_poly.entity_id
_entity_poly.type
_entity_poly.pdbx_seq_one_letter_code
_entity_poly.pdbx_strand_id
1 'polypeptide(L)' 'MNFQTRIPPTTKEESYIEKIKKTPAFTIGTQVALFGLGVLFIQSPLMDMLVPQL' A
#
# COMPACT_ATOMS: atom_id res chain seq x y z
N MET A 1 -28.34 -35.59 -17.34
CA MET A 1 -28.17 -34.19 -17.76
C MET A 1 -27.51 -33.45 -16.62
N ASN A 2 -26.20 -33.21 -16.69
CA ASN A 2 -25.46 -32.49 -15.64
C ASN A 2 -25.50 -30.99 -15.95
N PHE A 3 -26.35 -30.25 -15.24
CA PHE A 3 -26.35 -28.79 -15.25
C PHE A 3 -25.17 -28.28 -14.41
N GLN A 4 -23.97 -28.27 -15.01
CA GLN A 4 -22.90 -27.40 -14.54
C GLN A 4 -23.33 -25.96 -14.85
N THR A 5 -23.89 -25.29 -13.85
CA THR A 5 -24.09 -23.85 -13.85
C THR A 5 -22.73 -23.16 -13.95
N ARG A 6 -22.32 -22.82 -15.18
CA ARG A 6 -21.23 -21.87 -15.40
C ARG A 6 -21.71 -20.51 -14.90
N ILE A 7 -21.44 -20.21 -13.63
CA ILE A 7 -21.56 -18.86 -13.10
C ILE A 7 -20.54 -18.01 -13.90
N PRO A 8 -20.97 -17.03 -14.69
CA PRO A 8 -20.02 -16.17 -15.40
C PRO A 8 -19.17 -15.45 -14.34
N PRO A 9 -17.84 -15.31 -14.55
CA PRO A 9 -17.02 -14.54 -13.62
C PRO A 9 -17.58 -13.12 -13.61
N THR A 10 -18.19 -12.71 -12.49
CA THR A 10 -18.60 -11.33 -12.27
C THR A 10 -17.34 -10.49 -12.43
N THR A 11 -17.24 -9.79 -13.55
CA THR A 11 -16.12 -8.89 -13.81
C THR A 11 -16.37 -7.71 -12.90
N LYS A 12 -15.88 -7.80 -11.65
CA LYS A 12 -15.90 -6.68 -10.71
C LYS A 12 -15.18 -5.56 -11.44
N GLU A 13 -15.91 -4.53 -11.83
CA GLU A 13 -15.32 -3.35 -12.46
C GLU A 13 -14.29 -2.80 -11.47
N GLU A 14 -13.02 -3.08 -11.75
CA GLU A 14 -11.93 -2.73 -10.85
C GLU A 14 -11.95 -1.21 -10.68
N SER A 15 -12.23 -0.77 -9.46
CA SER A 15 -12.24 0.64 -9.09
C SER A 15 -10.93 1.28 -9.55
N TYR A 16 -10.98 2.54 -10.00
CA TYR A 16 -9.79 3.28 -10.41
C TYR A 16 -8.67 3.24 -9.36
N ILE A 17 -9.03 3.17 -8.08
CA ILE A 17 -8.06 3.02 -6.99
C ILE A 17 -7.42 1.63 -6.96
N GLU A 18 -8.17 0.55 -7.26
CA GLU A 18 -7.59 -0.79 -7.40
C GLU A 18 -6.65 -0.88 -8.59
N LYS A 19 -6.99 -0.23 -9.71
CA LYS A 19 -6.11 -0.17 -10.88
C LYS A 19 -4.81 0.56 -10.57
N ILE A 20 -4.87 1.69 -9.87
CA ILE A 20 -3.68 2.45 -9.46
C ILE A 20 -2.80 1.64 -8.52
N LYS A 21 -3.40 0.98 -7.51
CA LYS A 21 -2.66 0.15 -6.53
C LYS A 21 -1.92 -1.02 -7.16
N LYS A 22 -2.38 -1.53 -8.31
CA LYS A 22 -1.75 -2.62 -9.05
C LYS A 22 -0.57 -2.16 -9.93
N THR A 23 -0.34 -0.85 -10.05
CA THR A 23 0.77 -0.34 -10.86
C THR A 23 2.10 -0.44 -10.11
N PRO A 24 3.22 -0.73 -10.81
CA PRO A 24 4.56 -0.70 -10.21
C PRO A 24 4.91 0.68 -9.63
N ALA A 25 4.41 1.75 -10.26
CA ALA A 25 4.62 3.12 -9.83
C ALA A 25 4.01 3.39 -8.43
N PHE A 26 2.86 2.79 -8.12
CA PHE A 26 2.25 2.91 -6.80
C PHE A 26 3.14 2.30 -5.71
N THR A 27 3.70 1.11 -5.95
CA THR A 27 4.63 0.49 -5.00
C THR A 27 5.89 1.32 -4.83
N ILE A 28 6.53 1.74 -5.91
CA ILE A 28 7.76 2.55 -5.85
C ILE A 28 7.49 3.88 -5.14
N GLY A 29 6.42 4.59 -5.52
CA GLY A 29 6.03 5.85 -4.90
C GLY A 29 5.73 5.69 -3.41
N THR A 30 5.06 4.61 -3.02
CA THR A 30 4.79 4.29 -1.61
C THR A 30 6.10 4.09 -0.84
N GLN A 31 7.04 3.31 -1.38
CA GLN A 31 8.32 3.06 -0.71
C GLN A 31 9.15 4.33 -0.58
N VAL A 32 9.22 5.16 -1.63
CA VAL A 32 9.91 6.45 -1.59
C VAL A 32 9.28 7.38 -0.55
N ALA A 33 7.95 7.44 -0.48
CA ALA A 33 7.24 8.22 0.52
C ALA A 33 7.53 7.71 1.95
N LEU A 34 7.43 6.41 2.19
CA LEU A 34 7.72 5.81 3.50
C LEU A 34 9.18 6.03 3.92
N PHE A 35 10.13 5.91 3.00
CA PHE A 35 11.53 6.19 3.26
C PHE A 35 11.74 7.67 3.63
N GLY A 36 11.16 8.59 2.86
CA GLY A 36 11.25 10.03 3.15
C GLY A 36 10.66 10.39 4.51
N LEU A 37 9.49 9.84 4.84
CA LEU A 37 8.88 10.00 6.17
C LEU A 37 9.77 9.41 7.27
N GLY A 38 10.38 8.25 7.05
CA GLY A 38 11.34 7.65 7.98
C GLY A 38 12.55 8.56 8.22
N VAL A 39 13.15 9.11 7.17
CA VAL A 39 14.29 10.04 7.26
C VAL A 39 13.93 11.31 8.02
N LEU A 40 12.73 11.86 7.78
CA LEU A 40 12.23 13.02 8.53
C LEU A 40 11.95 12.67 9.99
N PHE A 41 11.41 11.47 10.26
CA PHE A 41 11.14 11.01 11.61
C PHE A 41 12.44 10.85 12.42
N ILE A 42 13.47 10.19 11.87
CA ILE A 42 14.80 10.03 12.49
C ILE A 42 15.45 11.37 12.84
N GLN A 43 15.30 12.37 11.97
CA GLN A 43 15.84 13.72 12.21
C GLN A 43 14.92 14.62 13.01
N SER A 44 13.71 14.16 13.34
CA SER A 44 12.76 14.95 14.11
C SER A 44 13.03 14.83 15.61
N PRO A 45 12.72 15.86 16.42
CA PRO A 45 12.79 15.78 17.89
C PRO A 45 11.91 14.70 18.52
N LEU A 46 10.96 14.12 17.75
CA LEU A 46 10.14 13.00 18.21
C LEU A 46 10.99 11.75 18.48
N MET A 47 12.11 11.60 17.78
CA MET A 47 13.01 10.48 18.00
C MET A 47 13.81 10.61 19.29
N ASP A 48 14.07 11.83 19.76
CA ASP A 48 14.73 12.06 21.04
C ASP A 48 13.87 11.57 22.22
N MET A 49 12.54 11.56 22.06
CA MET A 49 11.61 11.01 23.06
C MET A 49 11.68 9.48 23.16
N LEU A 50 12.15 8.81 22.11
CA LEU A 50 12.31 7.35 22.07
C LEU A 50 13.70 6.92 22.56
N VAL A 51 14.63 7.85 22.75
CA VAL A 51 15.97 7.56 23.30
C VAL A 51 15.83 7.19 24.77
N PRO A 52 16.34 6.01 25.20
CA PRO A 52 16.35 5.63 26.59
C PRO A 52 17.12 6.63 27.44
N GLN A 53 16.49 7.13 28.49
CA GLN A 53 17.14 7.96 29.49
C GLN A 53 17.73 7.03 30.55
N LEU A 54 19.03 6.73 30.42
CA LEU A 54 19.83 5.99 31.42
C LEU A 54 20.51 6.97 32.37
#